data_AF-A0A0X7ACF8-F1
#
_entry.id   AF-A0A0X7ACF8-F1
#
_cell.length_a   1.000
_cell.length_b   1.000
_cell.length_c   1.000
_cell.angle_alpha   90.00
_cell.angle_beta   90.00
_cell.angle_gamma   90.00
#
_symmetry.space_group_name_H-M   'P 1'
#
loop_
_entity.id
_entity.type
_entity.pdbx_description
1 polymer ?
#
loop_
_entity_poly.entity_id
_entity_poly.type
_entity_poly.pdbx_seq_one_letter_code
_entity_poly.pdbx_strand_id
1 'polypeptide(L)'
;MRQDWRRPETAISACANFFSRSVLTNFAKFCTLPSKEMNMATMNISLPAPMKEWVEAQSRTGRYSNASDYVRDLIRKDQERGEKIAAMQHFVDEGLRSGVGHRSQEALFAEAEARSMKRKIG
;
A
#
# COMPACT_ATOMS: atom_id res chain seq x y z
N MET A 1 13.46 -10.92 -19.44
CA MET A 1 13.02 -9.51 -19.31
C MET A 1 11.65 -9.47 -18.63
N ARG A 2 11.62 -9.26 -17.31
CA ARG A 2 10.45 -8.85 -16.52
C ARG A 2 11.00 -7.87 -15.49
N GLN A 3 10.45 -6.66 -15.41
CA GLN A 3 10.93 -5.66 -14.46
C GLN A 3 10.37 -5.98 -13.06
N ASP A 4 11.31 -6.21 -12.15
CA ASP A 4 11.14 -6.53 -10.74
C ASP A 4 11.03 -5.21 -9.95
N TRP A 5 9.84 -4.92 -9.42
CA TRP A 5 9.54 -3.68 -8.67
C TRP A 5 9.51 -3.88 -7.15
N ARG A 6 10.17 -4.91 -6.60
CA ARG A 6 10.31 -5.10 -5.13
C ARG A 6 11.75 -5.09 -4.65
N ARG A 7 12.39 -3.92 -4.63
CA ARG A 7 13.58 -3.70 -3.78
C ARG A 7 13.52 -2.34 -3.10
N PRO A 8 13.04 -2.25 -1.85
CA PRO A 8 13.42 -1.16 -0.97
C PRO A 8 14.85 -1.40 -0.48
N GLU A 9 15.65 -0.37 -0.63
CA GLU A 9 17.09 -0.34 -0.52
C GLU A 9 17.60 -0.76 0.87
N THR A 10 18.39 -1.83 0.89
CA THR A 10 19.41 -2.10 1.89
C THR A 10 20.50 -1.02 1.79
N ALA A 11 20.35 0.13 2.45
CA ALA A 11 21.44 1.12 2.48
C ALA A 11 21.42 2.17 3.59
N ILE A 12 20.64 2.05 4.68
CA ILE A 12 20.75 3.01 5.80
C ILE A 12 20.65 2.29 7.15
N SER A 13 21.67 1.50 7.50
CA SER A 13 21.87 1.02 8.89
C SER A 13 23.30 0.55 9.17
N ALA A 14 24.29 1.36 8.81
CA ALA A 14 25.65 1.17 9.31
C ALA A 14 26.34 2.53 9.44
N CYS A 15 27.10 2.71 10.51
CA CYS A 15 27.81 3.92 10.93
C CYS A 15 27.01 4.89 11.82
N ALA A 16 26.34 4.37 12.85
CA ALA A 16 26.31 5.07 14.14
C ALA A 16 27.59 4.73 14.91
N ASN A 17 28.22 5.75 15.50
CA ASN A 17 29.39 5.77 16.39
C ASN A 17 30.79 5.83 15.78
N PHE A 18 31.29 7.05 15.53
CA PHE A 18 32.68 7.38 15.89
C PHE A 18 32.87 8.90 16.12
N PHE A 19 33.36 9.24 17.32
CA PHE A 19 34.12 10.44 17.69
C PHE A 19 33.42 11.75 18.16
N SER A 20 33.39 11.87 19.49
CA SER A 20 33.75 13.03 20.34
C SER A 20 33.34 14.46 19.98
N ARG A 21 32.53 15.04 20.89
CA ARG A 21 32.62 16.40 21.49
C ARG A 21 33.64 17.34 20.82
N SER A 22 33.17 18.41 20.17
CA SER A 22 33.50 19.80 20.53
C SER A 22 33.14 20.83 19.44
N VAL A 23 32.67 21.98 19.94
CA VAL A 23 32.68 23.35 19.37
C VAL A 23 31.70 23.72 18.24
N LEU A 24 30.76 24.57 18.66
CA LEU A 24 29.99 25.57 17.91
C LEU A 24 30.74 26.17 16.71
N THR A 25 30.16 26.11 15.51
CA THR A 25 29.79 27.26 14.66
C THR A 25 29.33 26.79 13.28
N ASN A 26 28.38 27.51 12.71
CA ASN A 26 27.85 27.37 11.34
C ASN A 26 26.95 26.16 11.10
N PHE A 27 25.64 26.38 11.16
CA PHE A 27 24.74 26.08 10.05
C PHE A 27 23.37 26.67 10.40
N ALA A 28 23.23 27.99 10.21
CA ALA A 28 21.95 28.58 9.84
C ALA A 28 21.55 28.04 8.45
N LYS A 29 21.36 26.72 8.38
CA LYS A 29 20.89 25.91 7.26
C LYS A 29 19.74 25.02 7.74
N PHE A 30 19.04 25.52 8.75
CA PHE A 30 17.67 25.13 9.06
C PHE A 30 16.68 26.05 8.30
N CYS A 31 17.10 26.52 7.13
CA CYS A 31 16.23 27.19 6.17
C CYS A 31 15.78 26.13 5.18
N THR A 32 14.46 26.00 5.08
CA THR A 32 13.74 25.32 4.00
C THR A 32 13.89 23.80 3.99
N LEU A 33 13.04 23.14 4.78
CA LEU A 33 12.51 21.85 4.36
C LEU A 33 12.00 22.03 2.92
N PRO A 34 12.42 21.22 1.94
CA PRO A 34 11.79 21.24 0.64
C PRO A 34 10.34 20.84 0.89
N SER A 35 9.44 21.83 0.82
CA SER A 35 8.03 21.60 0.65
C SER A 35 7.93 20.64 -0.52
N LYS A 36 7.65 19.37 -0.21
CA LYS A 36 7.39 18.30 -1.18
C LYS A 36 6.46 18.91 -2.19
N GLU A 37 7.02 19.25 -3.34
CA GLU A 37 6.30 19.84 -4.44
C GLU A 37 5.28 18.76 -4.79
N MET A 38 4.03 18.95 -4.34
CA MET A 38 2.90 18.14 -4.74
C MET A 38 2.68 18.51 -6.19
N ASN A 39 3.53 17.96 -7.06
CA ASN A 39 3.50 18.19 -8.48
C ASN A 39 2.21 17.52 -8.95
N MET A 40 1.13 18.31 -8.98
CA MET A 40 -0.17 17.87 -9.42
C MET A 40 -0.04 17.61 -10.91
N ALA A 41 0.30 16.37 -11.26
CA ALA A 41 0.28 15.90 -12.63
C ALA A 41 -1.13 16.16 -13.18
N THR A 42 -1.25 17.19 -14.01
CA THR A 42 -2.53 17.62 -14.56
C THR A 42 -2.79 16.80 -15.80
N MET A 43 -3.79 15.94 -15.72
CA MET A 43 -4.22 15.09 -16.83
C MET A 43 -5.63 15.52 -17.26
N ASN A 44 -5.76 16.01 -18.49
CA ASN A 44 -7.06 16.36 -19.06
C ASN A 44 -7.78 15.09 -19.51
N ILE A 45 -9.03 14.91 -19.09
CA ILE A 45 -9.85 13.75 -19.42
C ILE A 45 -11.13 14.26 -20.07
N SER A 46 -11.42 13.82 -21.30
CA SER A 46 -12.67 14.11 -21.99
C SER A 46 -13.68 13.02 -21.69
N LEU A 47 -14.86 13.40 -21.19
CA LEU A 47 -15.96 12.49 -20.87
C LEU A 47 -17.22 12.90 -21.65
N PRO A 48 -18.08 11.94 -22.07
CA PRO A 48 -19.41 12.25 -22.57
C PRO A 48 -20.22 13.07 -21.57
N ALA A 49 -21.10 13.95 -22.05
CA ALA A 49 -21.88 14.87 -21.20
C ALA A 49 -22.58 14.19 -20.00
N PRO A 50 -23.24 13.02 -20.17
CA PRO A 50 -23.89 12.34 -19.03
C PRO A 50 -22.91 11.90 -17.94
N MET A 51 -21.69 11.49 -18.33
CA MET A 51 -20.67 11.06 -17.38
C MET A 51 -20.06 12.24 -16.63
N LYS A 52 -19.87 13.37 -17.32
CA LYS A 52 -19.40 14.62 -16.70
C LYS A 52 -20.38 15.09 -15.63
N GLU A 53 -21.67 15.17 -15.96
CA GLU A 53 -22.71 15.60 -15.01
C GLU A 53 -22.77 14.71 -13.77
N TRP A 54 -22.60 13.40 -13.97
CA TRP A 54 -22.57 12.44 -12.87
C TRP A 54 -21.35 12.65 -11.96
N VAL A 55 -20.16 12.87 -12.52
CA VAL A 55 -18.94 13.17 -11.75
C VAL A 55 -19.06 14.51 -11.01
N GLU A 56 -19.61 15.53 -11.65
CA GLU A 56 -19.89 16.83 -11.01
C GLU A 56 -20.91 16.70 -9.88
N ALA A 57 -21.91 15.82 -10.02
CA ALA A 57 -22.84 15.51 -8.94
C ALA A 57 -22.12 14.90 -7.72
N GLN A 58 -21.09 14.09 -7.91
CA GLN A 58 -20.29 13.55 -6.79
C GLN A 58 -19.57 14.67 -6.02
N SER A 59 -19.09 15.72 -6.70
CA SER A 59 -18.47 16.87 -6.03
C SER A 59 -19.47 17.68 -5.19
N ARG A 60 -20.73 17.77 -5.62
CA ARG A 60 -21.80 18.48 -4.89
C ARG A 60 -22.21 17.81 -3.57
N THR A 61 -21.87 16.54 -3.38
CA THR A 61 -22.15 15.82 -2.11
C THR A 61 -21.28 16.29 -0.94
N GLY A 62 -20.30 17.19 -1.19
CA GLY A 62 -19.35 17.69 -0.18
C GLY A 62 -18.23 16.71 0.15
N ARG A 63 -18.24 15.51 -0.44
CA ARG A 63 -17.21 14.48 -0.23
C ARG A 63 -15.95 14.69 -1.08
N TYR A 64 -16.07 15.42 -2.18
CA TYR A 64 -14.96 15.74 -3.09
C TYR A 64 -15.03 17.21 -3.50
N SER A 65 -13.90 17.92 -3.49
CA SER A 65 -13.87 19.36 -3.80
C SER A 65 -13.99 19.65 -5.31
N ASN A 66 -13.56 18.71 -6.16
CA ASN A 66 -13.67 18.82 -7.61
C ASN A 66 -13.77 17.44 -8.29
N ALA A 67 -14.07 17.45 -9.58
CA ALA A 67 -14.15 16.25 -10.41
C ALA A 67 -12.83 15.45 -10.45
N SER A 68 -11.68 16.14 -10.51
CA SER A 68 -10.36 15.51 -10.54
C SER A 68 -10.02 14.77 -9.24
N ASP A 69 -10.53 15.23 -8.08
CA ASP A 69 -10.38 14.57 -6.78
C ASP A 69 -11.17 13.28 -6.75
N TYR A 70 -12.40 13.31 -7.27
CA TYR A 70 -13.22 12.11 -7.43
C TYR A 70 -12.53 11.07 -8.32
N VAL A 71 -11.99 11.49 -9.47
CA VAL A 71 -11.28 10.60 -10.39
C VAL A 71 -10.00 10.04 -9.76
N ARG A 72 -9.22 10.86 -9.04
CA ARG A 72 -8.04 10.37 -8.31
C ARG A 72 -8.39 9.31 -7.27
N ASP A 73 -9.48 9.50 -6.54
CA ASP A 73 -9.96 8.51 -5.58
C ASP A 73 -10.44 7.21 -6.26
N LEU A 74 -11.09 7.33 -7.42
CA LEU A 74 -11.51 6.17 -8.21
C LEU A 74 -10.31 5.34 -8.68
N ILE A 75 -9.26 5.99 -9.18
CA ILE A 75 -8.02 5.32 -9.61
C ILE A 75 -7.38 4.58 -8.44
N ARG A 76 -7.32 5.20 -7.26
CA ARG A 76 -6.76 4.55 -6.07
C ARG A 76 -7.56 3.31 -5.67
N LYS A 77 -8.89 3.41 -5.65
CA LYS A 77 -9.78 2.26 -5.36
C LYS A 77 -9.63 1.14 -6.38
N ASP A 78 -9.43 1.48 -7.65
CA ASP A 78 -9.20 0.51 -8.71
C ASP A 78 -7.88 -0.23 -8.51
N GLN A 79 -6.80 0.49 -8.18
CA GLN A 79 -5.50 -0.10 -7.83
C GLN A 79 -5.62 -1.04 -6.61
N GLU A 80 -6.21 -0.56 -5.52
CA GLU A 80 -6.41 -1.35 -4.31
C GLU A 80 -7.24 -2.63 -4.58
N ARG A 81 -8.26 -2.53 -5.44
CA ARG A 81 -9.07 -3.68 -5.85
C ARG A 81 -8.25 -4.67 -6.68
N GLY A 82 -7.48 -4.18 -7.64
CA GLY A 82 -6.59 -5.00 -8.47
C GLY A 82 -5.56 -5.76 -7.63
N GLU A 83 -4.95 -5.08 -6.65
CA GLU A 83 -3.99 -5.69 -5.72
C GLU A 83 -4.64 -6.79 -4.87
N LYS A 84 -5.84 -6.54 -4.32
CA LYS A 84 -6.58 -7.53 -3.52
C LYS A 84 -6.95 -8.77 -4.35
N ILE A 85 -7.40 -8.57 -5.58
CA ILE A 85 -7.72 -9.67 -6.49
C ILE A 85 -6.45 -10.47 -6.82
N ALA A 86 -5.35 -9.80 -7.15
CA ALA A 86 -4.09 -10.47 -7.45
C ALA A 86 -3.56 -11.26 -6.25
N ALA A 87 -3.65 -10.71 -5.03
CA ALA A 87 -3.26 -11.40 -3.81
C ALA A 87 -4.15 -12.63 -3.55
N MET A 88 -5.47 -12.50 -3.72
CA MET A 88 -6.38 -13.63 -3.57
C MET A 88 -6.08 -14.74 -4.59
N GLN A 89 -5.90 -14.36 -5.87
CA GLN A 89 -5.59 -15.32 -6.93
C GLN A 89 -4.27 -16.04 -6.65
N HIS A 90 -3.27 -15.35 -6.12
CA HIS A 90 -2.01 -15.96 -5.72
C HIS A 90 -2.20 -17.07 -4.67
N PHE A 91 -2.99 -16.82 -3.62
CA PHE A 91 -3.27 -17.83 -2.60
C PHE A 91 -4.11 -19.00 -3.14
N VAL A 92 -5.05 -18.73 -4.04
CA VAL A 92 -5.81 -19.78 -4.73
C VAL A 92 -4.89 -20.66 -5.56
N ASP A 93 -4.00 -20.06 -6.36
CA ASP A 93 -3.05 -20.79 -7.20
C ASP A 93 -2.08 -21.62 -6.36
N GLU A 94 -1.64 -21.10 -5.22
CA GLU A 94 -0.81 -21.84 -4.25
C GLU A 94 -1.58 -23.04 -3.68
N GLY A 95 -2.82 -22.83 -3.23
CA GLY A 95 -3.68 -23.90 -2.71
C GLY A 95 -3.95 -25.00 -3.75
N LEU A 96 -4.26 -24.63 -4.99
CA LEU A 96 -4.46 -25.59 -6.09
C LEU A 96 -3.18 -26.40 -6.37
N ARG A 97 -2.02 -25.76 -6.33
CA ARG A 97 -0.73 -26.44 -6.53
C ARG A 97 -0.34 -27.35 -5.36
N SER A 98 -0.81 -27.03 -4.15
CA SER A 98 -0.57 -27.86 -2.95
C SER A 98 -1.28 -29.22 -3.00
N GLY A 99 -2.21 -29.40 -3.94
CA GLY A 99 -2.96 -30.63 -4.12
C GLY A 99 -4.09 -30.79 -3.10
N VAL A 100 -4.75 -31.95 -3.14
CA VAL A 100 -5.90 -32.22 -2.28
C VAL A 100 -5.42 -32.63 -0.88
N GLY A 101 -5.92 -31.93 0.14
CA GLY A 101 -5.70 -32.32 1.53
C GLY A 101 -6.47 -33.60 1.88
N HIS A 102 -5.80 -34.55 2.52
CA HIS A 102 -6.41 -35.83 2.94
C HIS A 102 -6.86 -35.85 4.41
N ARG A 103 -6.73 -34.74 5.14
CA ARG A 103 -7.10 -34.66 6.57
C ARG A 103 -8.61 -34.48 6.71
N SER A 104 -9.21 -35.18 7.67
CA SER A 104 -10.62 -34.97 8.03
C SER A 104 -10.81 -33.64 8.76
N GLN A 105 -12.05 -33.17 8.82
CA GLN A 105 -12.40 -31.95 9.52
C GLN A 105 -12.01 -32.01 11.01
N GLU A 106 -12.29 -33.14 11.67
CA GLU A 106 -12.02 -33.34 13.10
C GLU A 106 -10.51 -33.29 13.40
N ALA A 107 -9.69 -33.89 12.53
CA ALA A 107 -8.24 -33.87 12.65
C ALA A 107 -7.67 -32.44 12.51
N LEU A 108 -8.22 -31.64 11.59
CA LEU A 108 -7.82 -30.25 11.41
C LEU A 108 -8.15 -29.37 12.62
N PHE A 109 -9.35 -29.55 13.20
CA PHE A 109 -9.75 -28.79 14.39
C PHE A 109 -8.94 -29.17 15.62
N ALA A 110 -8.71 -30.47 15.85
CA ALA A 110 -7.86 -30.93 16.96
C ALA A 110 -6.44 -30.38 16.87
N GLU A 111 -5.85 -30.33 15.66
CA GLU A 111 -4.53 -29.73 15.43
C GLU A 111 -4.52 -28.22 15.70
N ALA A 112 -5.54 -27.49 15.26
CA ALA A 112 -5.66 -26.06 15.48
C ALA A 112 -5.79 -25.71 16.99
N GLU A 113 -6.58 -26.47 17.74
CA GLU A 113 -6.74 -26.31 19.18
C GLU A 113 -5.43 -26.58 19.93
N ALA A 114 -4.74 -27.68 19.60
CA ALA A 114 -3.44 -28.00 20.18
C ALA A 114 -2.41 -26.89 19.93
N ARG A 115 -2.38 -26.32 18.72
CA ARG A 115 -1.48 -25.21 18.37
C ARG A 115 -1.82 -23.92 19.11
N SER A 116 -3.10 -23.64 19.33
CA SER A 116 -3.55 -22.49 20.12
C SER A 116 -3.21 -22.65 21.61
N MET A 117 -3.39 -23.85 22.17
CA MET A 117 -3.07 -24.16 23.57
C MET A 117 -1.57 -23.98 23.84
N LYS A 118 -0.72 -24.47 22.93
CA LYS A 118 0.74 -24.33 23.02
C LYS A 118 1.21 -22.87 23.01
N ARG A 119 0.51 -21.98 22.29
CA ARG A 119 0.79 -20.53 22.25
C ARG A 119 0.37 -19.79 23.52
N LYS A 120 -0.53 -20.34 24.33
CA LYS A 120 -0.96 -19.72 25.60
C LYS A 120 -0.04 -20.06 26.79
N ILE A 121 0.75 -21.12 26.66
CA ILE A 121 1.58 -21.67 27.75
C ILE A 121 3.04 -21.18 27.66
N GLY A 122 3.47 -20.70 26.49
CA GLY A 122 4.76 -20.02 26.30
C GLY A 122 4.58 -18.51 26.21
#